data_AF-A0A6J7G7U5-F1
#
_entry.id   AF-A0A6J7G7U5-F1
#
_cell.length_a   1.000
_cell.length_b   1.000
_cell.length_c   1.000
_cell.angle_alpha   90.00
_cell.angle_beta   90.00
_cell.angle_gamma   90.00
#
_symmetry.space_group_name_H-M   'P 1'
#
loop_
_entity.id
_entity.type
_entity.pdbx_description
1 polymer ?
#
loop_
_entity_poly.entity_id
_entity_poly.type
_entity_poly.pdbx_seq_one_letter_code
_entity_poly.pdbx_strand_id
1 'polypeptide(L)'
;MLRRIVGPQVTAATVLFGEVLDGTEAQRVGLAYRCVEDADLLVVAHEMAARAASAPRELVIETKKTLAAMADVQTHPEAVARELTPQLWSTRQPWFAERLAALQAKITKK
;
A
#
# COMPACT_ATOMS: atom_id res chain seq x y z
N MET A 1 -7.11 -15.52 -5.05
CA MET A 1 -6.92 -14.07 -4.80
C MET A 1 -7.74 -13.61 -3.60
N LEU A 2 -9.07 -13.70 -3.61
CA LEU A 2 -9.95 -13.23 -2.53
C LEU A 2 -9.59 -13.76 -1.13
N ARG A 3 -9.34 -15.07 -0.98
CA ARG A 3 -8.90 -15.67 0.29
C ARG A 3 -7.64 -15.05 0.90
N ARG A 4 -6.70 -14.55 0.09
CA ARG A 4 -5.49 -13.87 0.58
C ARG A 4 -5.80 -12.46 1.12
N ILE A 5 -6.91 -11.86 0.70
CA ILE A 5 -7.32 -10.49 1.07
C ILE A 5 -8.21 -10.52 2.31
N VAL A 6 -9.31 -11.30 2.27
CA VAL A 6 -10.36 -11.29 3.30
C VAL A 6 -10.39 -12.55 4.18
N GLY A 7 -9.45 -13.47 3.96
CA GLY A 7 -9.40 -14.73 4.69
C GLY A 7 -10.42 -15.78 4.23
N PRO A 8 -10.38 -16.99 4.82
CA PRO A 8 -11.18 -18.13 4.38
C PRO A 8 -12.69 -17.97 4.67
N GLN A 9 -13.06 -17.35 5.79
CA GLN A 9 -14.46 -17.23 6.21
C GLN A 9 -15.27 -16.32 5.28
N VAL A 10 -14.77 -15.12 5.01
CA VAL A 10 -15.43 -14.15 4.11
C VAL A 10 -15.44 -14.67 2.67
N THR A 11 -14.40 -15.41 2.26
CA THR A 11 -14.37 -16.08 0.95
C THR A 11 -15.49 -17.12 0.85
N ALA A 12 -15.71 -17.94 1.88
CA ALA A 12 -16.78 -18.92 1.87
C ALA A 12 -18.17 -18.25 1.83
N ALA A 13 -18.39 -17.23 2.66
CA ALA A 13 -19.61 -16.42 2.66
C ALA A 13 -19.97 -15.90 1.26
N THR A 14 -19.02 -15.24 0.59
CA THR A 14 -19.25 -14.62 -0.72
C THR A 14 -19.31 -15.62 -1.88
N VAL A 15 -18.45 -16.64 -1.90
CA VAL A 15 -18.31 -17.55 -3.05
C VAL A 15 -19.21 -18.78 -2.96
N LEU A 16 -19.36 -19.38 -1.78
CA LEU A 16 -20.15 -20.61 -1.60
C LEU A 16 -21.61 -20.30 -1.25
N PHE A 17 -21.82 -19.29 -0.40
CA PHE A 17 -23.15 -18.96 0.11
C PHE A 17 -23.80 -17.76 -0.60
N GLY A 18 -23.06 -17.07 -1.47
CA GLY A 18 -23.58 -16.00 -2.31
C GLY A 18 -23.84 -14.68 -1.58
N GLU A 19 -23.21 -14.46 -0.43
CA GLU A 19 -23.33 -13.20 0.32
C GLU A 19 -22.81 -12.02 -0.52
N VAL A 20 -23.61 -10.95 -0.59
CA VAL A 20 -23.26 -9.70 -1.27
C VAL A 20 -22.89 -8.66 -0.22
N LEU A 21 -21.70 -8.08 -0.35
CA LEU A 21 -21.20 -7.08 0.60
C LEU A 21 -21.48 -5.67 0.06
N ASP A 22 -22.09 -4.83 0.88
CA ASP A 22 -22.12 -3.39 0.64
C ASP A 22 -20.77 -2.73 0.98
N GLY A 23 -20.66 -1.41 0.78
CA GLY A 23 -19.40 -0.69 1.03
C GLY A 23 -18.94 -0.75 2.49
N THR A 24 -19.85 -0.65 3.45
CA THR A 24 -19.53 -0.65 4.88
C THR A 24 -19.00 -2.02 5.29
N GLU A 25 -19.68 -3.08 4.84
CA GLU A 25 -19.28 -4.44 5.14
C GLU A 25 -17.96 -4.79 4.43
N ALA A 26 -17.78 -4.37 3.18
CA ALA A 26 -16.52 -4.54 2.45
C ALA A 26 -15.34 -3.88 3.17
N GLN A 27 -15.52 -2.70 3.78
CA GLN A 27 -14.51 -2.09 4.65
C GLN A 27 -14.26 -2.94 5.90
N ARG A 28 -15.33 -3.36 6.59
CA ARG A 28 -15.24 -4.13 7.84
C ARG A 28 -14.47 -5.44 7.66
N VAL A 29 -14.67 -6.13 6.54
CA VAL A 29 -13.99 -7.40 6.24
C VAL A 29 -12.61 -7.23 5.59
N GLY A 30 -12.17 -5.99 5.35
CA GLY A 30 -10.87 -5.69 4.74
C GLY A 30 -10.80 -5.91 3.23
N LEU A 31 -11.94 -6.00 2.55
CA LEU A 31 -12.00 -6.04 1.08
C LEU A 31 -11.75 -4.65 0.48
N ALA A 32 -12.30 -3.63 1.11
CA ALA A 32 -12.08 -2.22 0.79
C ALA A 32 -11.24 -1.55 1.90
N TYR A 33 -10.34 -0.65 1.52
CA TYR A 33 -9.55 0.11 2.50
C TYR A 33 -10.41 1.11 3.29
N ARG A 34 -11.37 1.75 2.60
CA ARG A 34 -12.28 2.75 3.17
C ARG A 34 -13.60 2.80 2.40
N CYS A 35 -14.71 2.85 3.11
CA CYS A 35 -16.03 3.22 2.61
C CYS A 35 -16.29 4.69 2.93
N VAL A 36 -16.83 5.42 1.96
CA VAL A 36 -17.20 6.84 2.07
C VAL A 36 -18.53 7.05 1.36
N GLU A 37 -19.16 8.20 1.58
CA GLU A 37 -20.34 8.60 0.82
C GLU A 37 -20.01 8.69 -0.68
N ASP A 38 -20.99 8.37 -1.53
CA ASP A 38 -20.81 8.33 -2.99
C ASP A 38 -20.26 9.65 -3.56
N ALA A 39 -20.72 10.79 -3.01
CA ALA A 39 -20.30 12.12 -3.41
C ALA A 39 -18.80 12.40 -3.10
N ASP A 40 -18.24 11.73 -2.08
CA ASP A 40 -16.88 11.96 -1.60
C ASP A 40 -15.87 10.99 -2.22
N LEU A 41 -16.33 9.91 -2.87
CA LEU A 41 -15.49 8.80 -3.35
C LEU A 41 -14.30 9.30 -4.19
N LEU A 42 -14.56 10.14 -5.20
CA LEU A 42 -13.51 10.63 -6.08
C LEU A 42 -12.54 11.55 -5.35
N VAL A 43 -13.02 12.43 -4.48
CA VAL A 43 -12.16 13.36 -3.73
C VAL A 43 -11.20 12.58 -2.85
N VAL A 44 -11.72 11.66 -2.04
CA VAL A 44 -10.92 10.85 -1.12
C VAL A 44 -9.94 9.95 -1.87
N ALA A 45 -10.35 9.34 -2.99
CA ALA A 45 -9.48 8.53 -3.83
C ALA A 45 -8.32 9.35 -4.44
N HIS A 46 -8.59 10.56 -4.93
CA HIS A 46 -7.57 11.45 -5.49
C HIS A 46 -6.60 11.94 -4.42
N GLU A 47 -7.09 12.33 -3.24
CA GLU A 47 -6.23 12.71 -2.12
C GLU A 47 -5.30 11.56 -1.71
N MET A 48 -5.80 10.32 -1.72
CA MET A 48 -4.98 9.15 -1.47
C MET A 48 -3.93 8.91 -2.57
N ALA A 49 -4.33 9.00 -3.83
CA ALA A 49 -3.43 8.83 -4.97
C ALA A 49 -2.35 9.93 -5.04
N ALA A 50 -2.70 11.17 -4.69
CA ALA A 50 -1.79 12.31 -4.67
C ALA A 50 -0.58 12.07 -3.76
N ARG A 51 -0.77 11.35 -2.63
CA ARG A 51 0.35 10.97 -1.75
C ARG A 51 1.38 10.12 -2.46
N ALA A 52 0.95 9.10 -3.20
CA ALA A 52 1.86 8.27 -4.00
C ALA A 52 2.47 9.08 -5.16
N ALA A 53 1.67 9.90 -5.84
CA ALA A 53 2.12 10.73 -6.96
C ALA A 53 3.14 11.80 -6.56
N SER A 54 3.14 12.24 -5.30
CA SER A 54 4.12 13.20 -4.77
C SER A 54 5.54 12.61 -4.60
N ALA A 55 5.70 11.29 -4.76
CA ALA A 55 6.99 10.64 -4.70
C ALA A 55 7.66 10.48 -6.08
N PRO A 56 9.00 10.45 -6.13
CA PRO A 56 9.75 10.17 -7.35
C PRO A 56 9.19 8.92 -8.03
N ARG A 57 8.86 9.04 -9.31
CA ARG A 57 8.20 7.99 -10.08
C ARG A 57 8.88 6.62 -9.93
N GLU A 58 10.20 6.59 -10.11
CA GLU A 58 10.98 5.35 -10.02
C GLU A 58 10.91 4.72 -8.62
N LEU A 59 10.90 5.53 -7.55
CA LEU A 59 10.70 5.03 -6.19
C LEU A 59 9.34 4.36 -6.01
N VAL A 60 8.27 4.97 -6.55
CA VAL A 60 6.92 4.40 -6.46
C VAL A 60 6.84 3.08 -7.23
N ILE A 61 7.48 3.01 -8.41
CA ILE A 61 7.54 1.79 -9.21
C ILE A 61 8.26 0.68 -8.44
N GLU A 62 9.45 0.94 -7.92
CA GLU A 62 10.22 -0.05 -7.16
C GLU A 62 9.50 -0.47 -5.88
N THR A 63 8.86 0.47 -5.18
CA THR A 63 8.04 0.18 -3.99
C THR A 63 6.89 -0.77 -4.33
N LYS A 64 6.18 -0.52 -5.45
CA LYS A 64 5.09 -1.40 -5.90
C LYS A 64 5.60 -2.79 -6.27
N LYS A 65 6.77 -2.90 -6.92
CA LYS A 65 7.41 -4.18 -7.23
C LYS A 65 7.75 -4.95 -5.96
N THR A 66 8.35 -4.29 -4.97
CA THR A 66 8.66 -4.90 -3.66
C THR A 66 7.40 -5.39 -2.97
N LEU A 67 6.35 -4.56 -2.87
CA LEU A 67 5.07 -4.95 -2.26
C LEU A 67 4.43 -6.17 -2.95
N ALA A 68 4.40 -6.19 -4.28
CA ALA A 68 3.86 -7.31 -5.03
C ALA A 68 4.67 -8.59 -4.80
N ALA A 69 6.00 -8.47 -4.83
CA ALA A 69 6.88 -9.61 -4.72
C ALA A 69 6.95 -10.17 -3.29
N MET A 70 6.66 -9.36 -2.27
CA MET A 70 6.55 -9.78 -0.87
C MET A 70 5.39 -10.75 -0.60
N ALA A 71 4.38 -10.80 -1.47
CA ALA A 71 3.23 -11.69 -1.32
C ALA A 71 3.58 -13.18 -1.32
N ASP A 72 4.74 -13.56 -1.88
CA ASP A 72 5.19 -14.94 -1.99
C ASP A 72 6.41 -15.27 -1.11
N VAL A 73 6.93 -14.29 -0.36
CA VAL A 73 8.04 -14.50 0.58
C VAL A 73 7.54 -15.15 1.87
N GLN A 74 8.12 -16.28 2.26
CA GLN A 74 7.64 -17.08 3.39
C GLN A 74 8.49 -16.95 4.65
N THR A 75 9.76 -16.54 4.51
CA THR A 75 10.69 -16.47 5.63
C THR A 75 11.19 -15.06 5.86
N HIS A 76 11.48 -14.75 7.13
CA HIS A 76 12.02 -13.45 7.50
C HIS A 76 13.37 -13.12 6.83
N PRO A 77 14.35 -14.06 6.74
CA PRO A 77 15.60 -13.78 6.03
C PRO A 77 15.41 -13.44 4.55
N GLU A 78 14.51 -14.15 3.86
CA GLU A 78 14.18 -13.86 2.45
C GLU A 78 13.50 -12.49 2.30
N ALA A 79 12.64 -12.10 3.26
CA ALA A 79 12.00 -10.79 3.29
C ALA A 79 13.03 -9.68 3.38
N VAL A 80 13.97 -9.79 4.32
CA VAL A 80 15.06 -8.83 4.48
C VAL A 80 15.91 -8.75 3.21
N ALA A 81 16.32 -9.89 2.65
CA ALA A 81 17.13 -9.91 1.43
C ALA A 81 16.41 -9.26 0.23
N ARG A 82 15.11 -9.52 0.09
CA ARG A 82 14.27 -8.96 -0.97
C ARG A 82 14.13 -7.44 -0.84
N GLU A 83 13.94 -6.91 0.36
CA GLU A 83 13.74 -5.47 0.58
C GLU A 83 15.05 -4.66 0.60
N LEU A 84 16.15 -5.26 1.04
CA LEU A 84 17.41 -4.53 1.24
C LEU A 84 17.97 -3.94 -0.07
N THR A 85 17.90 -4.69 -1.17
CA THR A 85 18.41 -4.23 -2.48
C THR A 85 17.72 -2.96 -2.98
N PRO A 86 16.37 -2.91 -3.13
CA PRO A 86 15.68 -1.70 -3.55
C PRO A 86 15.82 -0.55 -2.53
N GLN A 87 15.92 -0.84 -1.23
CA GLN A 87 16.19 0.18 -0.22
C GLN A 87 17.59 0.83 -0.41
N LEU A 88 18.64 0.03 -0.58
CA LEU A 88 19.99 0.55 -0.85
C LEU A 88 20.08 1.29 -2.19
N TRP A 89 19.35 0.84 -3.21
CA TRP A 89 19.23 1.58 -4.47
C TRP A 89 18.60 2.96 -4.23
N SER A 90 17.55 3.03 -3.41
CA SER A 90 16.81 4.27 -3.13
C SER A 90 17.67 5.35 -2.45
N THR A 91 18.63 4.96 -1.59
CA THR A 91 19.53 5.91 -0.91
C THR A 91 20.59 6.52 -1.83
N ARG A 92 20.83 5.89 -2.99
CA ARG A 92 21.81 6.33 -3.99
C ARG A 92 21.21 7.24 -5.06
N GLN A 93 19.93 7.57 -4.96
CA GLN A 93 19.25 8.39 -5.97
C GLN A 93 19.40 9.89 -5.70
N PRO A 94 19.42 10.75 -6.74
CA PRO A 94 19.60 12.20 -6.56
C PRO A 94 18.55 12.84 -5.65
N TRP A 95 17.29 12.42 -5.78
CA TRP A 95 16.16 12.92 -4.99
C TRP A 95 16.21 12.48 -3.51
N PHE A 96 17.11 11.56 -3.13
CA PHE A 96 17.23 11.10 -1.75
C PHE A 96 17.79 12.19 -0.84
N ALA A 97 18.84 12.89 -1.29
CA ALA A 97 19.47 13.96 -0.53
C ALA A 97 18.50 15.13 -0.28
N GLU A 98 17.75 15.54 -1.30
CA GLU A 98 16.73 16.59 -1.20
C GLU A 98 15.65 16.24 -0.17
N ARG A 99 15.19 14.98 -0.18
CA ARG A 99 14.18 14.49 0.75
C ARG A 99 14.70 14.38 2.18
N LEU A 100 15.95 13.95 2.35
CA LEU A 100 16.59 13.90 3.66
C LEU A 100 16.73 15.31 4.25
N ALA A 101 17.15 16.29 3.45
CA ALA A 101 17.24 17.69 3.85
C ALA A 101 15.87 18.27 4.23
N ALA A 102 14.82 18.01 3.44
CA ALA A 102 13.45 18.44 3.74
C ALA A 102 12.93 17.83 5.05
N LEU A 103 13.23 16.55 5.30
CA LEU A 103 12.87 15.87 6.55
C LEU A 103 13.61 16.48 7.75
N GLN A 104 14.92 16.69 7.65
CA GLN A 104 15.73 17.34 8.69
C GLN A 104 15.18 18.73 9.03
N ALA A 105 14.92 19.56 8.03
CA ALA A 105 14.37 20.90 8.23
C ALA A 105 13.00 20.88 8.93
N LYS A 106 12.16 19.88 8.68
CA LYS A 106 10.87 19.71 9.35
C LYS A 106 11.02 19.29 10.82
N ILE A 107 12.02 18.46 11.13
CA ILE A 107 12.31 18.01 12.50
C ILE A 107 12.89 19.16 13.33
N THR A 108 13.85 19.92 12.78
CA THR A 108 14.51 21.03 13.50
C THR A 108 13.60 22.25 13.73
N LYS A 109 12.52 22.40 12.96
CA LYS A 109 11.52 23.47 13.14
C LYS A 109 10.47 23.15 14.22
N LYS A 110 10.49 21.95 14.80
CA LYS A 110 9.68 21.56 15.96
C LYS A 110 10.49 21.70 17.24
#